data_AF-A0A6V7I495-F1
#
_entry.id   AF-A0A6V7I495-F1
#
_cell.length_a   1.000
_cell.length_b   1.000
_cell.length_c   1.000
_cell.angle_alpha   90.00
_cell.angle_beta   90.00
_cell.angle_gamma   90.00
#
_symmetry.space_group_name_H-M   'P 1'
#
loop_
_entity.id
_entity.type
_entity.pdbx_description
1 polymer ?
#
loop_
_entity_poly.entity_id
_entity_poly.type
_entity_poly.pdbx_seq_one_letter_code
_entity_poly.pdbx_strand_id
1 'polypeptide(L)' 'YNAQTLDKSVRRTNVMYGADSPDVTNVIFTNGDVDPWHALGVLEDLSKKSPAILVK' A
#
# COMPACT_ATOMS: atom_id res chain seq x y z
N TYR A 1 18.71 -0.29 -17.60
CA TYR A 1 17.75 -0.89 -16.65
C TYR A 1 16.96 -1.96 -17.39
N ASN A 2 16.78 -3.17 -16.85
CA ASN A 2 16.03 -4.24 -17.53
C ASN A 2 14.56 -4.21 -17.09
N ALA A 3 13.66 -3.78 -17.98
CA ALA A 3 12.23 -3.66 -17.71
C ALA A 3 11.57 -4.99 -17.30
N GLN A 4 12.04 -6.11 -17.85
CA GLN A 4 11.49 -7.43 -17.53
C GLN A 4 11.80 -7.86 -16.09
N THR A 5 13.00 -7.52 -15.61
CA THR A 5 13.39 -7.81 -14.23
C THR A 5 12.61 -6.95 -13.24
N LEU A 6 12.36 -5.68 -13.59
CA LEU A 6 11.56 -4.76 -12.78
C LEU A 6 10.11 -5.27 -12.68
N ASP A 7 9.47 -5.56 -13.80
CA ASP A 7 8.08 -6.03 -13.84
C ASP A 7 7.88 -7.33 -13.04
N LYS A 8 8.79 -8.30 -13.19
CA LYS A 8 8.77 -9.54 -12.40
C LYS A 8 8.89 -9.28 -10.90
N SER A 9 9.71 -8.32 -10.51
CA SER A 9 9.93 -7.98 -9.10
C SER A 9 8.70 -7.28 -8.51
N VAL A 10 8.11 -6.32 -9.23
CA VAL A 10 6.85 -5.65 -8.85
C VAL A 10 5.73 -6.67 -8.70
N ARG A 11 5.53 -7.52 -9.72
CA ARG A 11 4.51 -8.57 -9.68
C ARG A 11 4.68 -9.50 -8.49
N ARG A 12 5.92 -9.92 -8.21
CA ARG A 12 6.21 -10.80 -7.07
C ARG A 12 5.82 -10.13 -5.75
N THR A 13 6.21 -8.89 -5.51
CA THR A 13 5.89 -8.16 -4.28
C THR A 13 4.38 -7.99 -4.12
N ASN A 14 3.67 -7.62 -5.19
CA ASN A 14 2.22 -7.45 -5.18
C ASN A 14 1.49 -8.76 -4.83
N VAL A 15 1.92 -9.89 -5.40
CA VAL A 15 1.33 -11.21 -5.09
C VAL A 15 1.64 -11.63 -3.66
N MET A 16 2.85 -11.38 -3.16
CA MET A 16 3.25 -11.81 -1.82
C MET A 16 2.59 -11.00 -0.69
N TYR A 17 2.34 -9.71 -0.91
CA TYR A 17 1.88 -8.80 0.14
C TYR A 17 0.48 -8.23 -0.09
N GLY A 18 -0.20 -8.53 -1.20
CA GLY A 18 -1.57 -8.08 -1.46
C GLY A 18 -1.68 -6.68 -2.08
N ALA A 19 -0.58 -6.14 -2.62
CA ALA A 19 -0.54 -4.86 -3.32
C ALA A 19 -1.17 -3.70 -2.53
N ASP A 20 -2.25 -3.11 -3.05
CA ASP A 20 -3.02 -2.00 -2.49
C ASP A 20 -4.11 -2.45 -1.49
N SER A 21 -4.35 -3.75 -1.35
CA SER A 21 -5.28 -4.33 -0.39
C SER A 21 -4.64 -5.50 0.39
N PRO A 22 -3.59 -5.24 1.19
CA PRO A 22 -2.91 -6.27 1.98
C PRO A 22 -3.84 -6.89 3.02
N ASP A 23 -3.81 -8.22 3.14
CA ASP A 23 -4.57 -8.95 4.18
C ASP A 23 -3.83 -8.89 5.52
N VAL A 24 -4.13 -7.85 6.31
CA VAL A 24 -3.47 -7.57 7.59
C VAL A 24 -4.47 -7.26 8.70
N THR A 25 -4.07 -7.55 9.94
CA THR A 25 -4.83 -7.20 11.15
C THR A 25 -3.96 -6.39 12.11
N ASN A 26 -4.56 -5.43 12.82
CA ASN A 26 -3.90 -4.58 13.83
C ASN A 26 -2.79 -3.70 13.24
N VAL A 27 -3.01 -3.17 12.04
CA VAL A 27 -2.08 -2.26 11.35
C VAL A 27 -2.82 -0.98 10.98
N ILE A 28 -2.27 0.18 11.33
CA ILE A 28 -2.85 1.48 10.97
C ILE A 28 -2.05 2.06 9.81
N PHE A 29 -2.74 2.46 8.73
CA PHE A 29 -2.13 3.10 7.58
C PHE A 29 -2.26 4.62 7.70
N THR A 30 -1.16 5.33 7.97
CA THR A 30 -1.17 6.80 8.11
C THR A 30 -0.52 7.44 6.89
N ASN A 31 -1.22 8.34 6.22
CA ASN A 31 -0.70 9.10 5.07
C ASN A 31 -0.95 10.60 5.27
N GLY A 32 -0.10 11.46 4.70
CA GLY A 32 -0.31 12.91 4.66
C GLY A 32 -0.74 13.38 3.28
N ASP A 33 -1.67 14.33 3.17
CA ASP A 33 -2.15 14.83 1.87
C ASP A 33 -1.08 15.61 1.08
N VAL A 34 -0.14 16.26 1.77
CA VAL A 34 1.00 16.96 1.19
C VAL A 34 2.08 15.99 0.69
N ASP A 35 2.17 14.78 1.25
CA ASP A 35 3.17 13.80 0.83
C ASP A 35 2.81 13.24 -0.56
N PRO A 36 3.59 13.49 -1.63
CA PRO A 36 3.26 12.97 -2.95
C PRO A 36 3.18 11.44 -3.01
N TRP A 37 3.76 10.73 -2.04
CA TRP A 37 3.74 9.27 -1.99
C TRP A 37 2.46 8.70 -1.38
N HIS A 38 1.56 9.50 -0.78
CA HIS A 38 0.29 9.00 -0.24
C HIS A 38 -0.56 8.27 -1.29
N ALA A 39 -0.46 8.69 -2.56
CA ALA A 39 -1.16 8.06 -3.68
C ALA A 39 -0.72 6.61 -3.95
N LEU A 40 0.43 6.18 -3.42
CA LEU A 40 0.92 4.79 -3.52
C LEU A 40 0.58 3.96 -2.28
N GLY A 41 -0.02 4.57 -1.24
CA GLY A 41 -0.38 3.92 0.00
C GLY A 41 -1.84 3.46 0.04
N VAL A 42 -2.23 2.90 1.18
CA VAL A 42 -3.62 2.54 1.49
C VAL A 42 -4.32 3.77 2.06
N LEU A 43 -5.32 4.30 1.33
CA LEU A 43 -6.04 5.53 1.68
C LEU A 43 -7.43 5.27 2.29
N GLU A 44 -7.89 4.02 2.26
CA GLU A 44 -9.19 3.60 2.77
C GLU A 44 -9.06 2.46 3.78
N ASP A 45 -10.01 2.37 4.71
CA ASP A 45 -10.02 1.31 5.73
C ASP A 45 -10.13 -0.08 5.09
N LEU A 46 -9.13 -0.94 5.30
CA LEU A 46 -9.18 -2.34 4.84
C LEU A 46 -10.11 -3.19 5.72
N SER A 47 -10.14 -2.88 7.03
CA SER A 47 -11.07 -3.50 7.97
C SER A 47 -11.18 -2.67 9.24
N LYS A 48 -12.15 -3.00 10.11
CA LYS A 48 -12.27 -2.39 11.45
C LYS A 48 -11.01 -2.54 12.32
N LYS A 49 -10.15 -3.52 12.02
CA LYS A 49 -8.90 -3.79 12.76
C LYS A 49 -7.67 -3.20 12.06
N SER A 50 -7.84 -2.67 10.85
CA SER A 50 -6.76 -2.09 10.05
C SER A 50 -7.25 -0.84 9.32
N PRO A 51 -7.43 0.29 10.03
CA PRO A 51 -7.93 1.53 9.45
C PRO A 51 -6.84 2.31 8.71
N ALA A 52 -7.27 3.17 7.79
CA ALA A 52 -6.46 4.16 7.10
C ALA A 52 -6.81 5.58 7.54
N ILE A 53 -5.80 6.41 7.75
CA ILE A 53 -5.93 7.78 8.23
C ILE A 53 -5.15 8.69 7.29
N LEU A 54 -5.88 9.58 6.61
CA LEU A 54 -5.30 10.66 5.82
C LEU A 54 -5.26 11.94 6.67
N VAL A 55 -4.06 12.44 6.92
CA VAL A 55 -3.79 13.67 7.66
C VAL A 55 -3.68 14.82 6.67
N LYS A 56 -4.38 15.92 6.97
CA LYS A 56 -4.29 17.21 6.27
C LYS A 56 -3.34 18.15 7.01
#